data_AF-A0A0E3RBC1-F1
#
_entry.id   AF-A0A0E3RBC1-F1
#
_cell.length_a   1.000
_cell.length_b   1.000
_cell.length_c   1.000
_cell.angle_alpha   90.00
_cell.angle_beta   90.00
_cell.angle_gamma   90.00
#
_symmetry.space_group_name_H-M   'P 1'
#
loop_
_entity.id
_entity.type
_entity.pdbx_description
1 polymer ?
#
loop_
_entity_poly.entity_id
_entity_poly.type
_entity_poly.pdbx_seq_one_letter_code
_entity_poly.pdbx_strand_id
1 'polypeptide(L)' 'MRKHLNLKTAPEPQKRPGRKSKLDPFKPYMLDKINEGSYTAARLYREIKEMGFDGGITIVKDFVRKVKTK' A
#
# COMPACT_ATOMS: atom_id res chain seq x y z
N MET A 1 8.40 44.70 14.61
CA MET A 1 9.08 43.60 15.36
C MET A 1 9.13 42.35 14.48
N ARG A 2 10.32 41.76 14.27
CA ARG A 2 10.56 40.60 13.38
C ARG A 2 10.44 39.29 14.18
N LYS A 3 9.51 38.41 13.80
CA LYS A 3 9.03 37.25 14.60
C LYS A 3 9.79 35.92 14.41
N HIS A 4 11.00 35.91 13.84
CA HIS A 4 11.57 34.64 13.31
C HIS A 4 13.07 34.41 13.60
N LEU A 5 13.63 34.88 14.72
CA LEU A 5 15.07 34.73 14.98
C LEU A 5 15.47 33.62 15.96
N ASN A 6 14.62 32.63 16.25
CA ASN A 6 14.99 31.61 17.24
C ASN A 6 14.30 30.26 17.03
N LEU A 7 14.70 29.51 16.01
CA LEU A 7 14.49 28.05 15.96
C LEU A 7 15.77 27.40 15.46
N LYS A 8 16.59 26.92 16.41
CA LYS A 8 17.89 26.24 16.23
C LYS A 8 17.77 24.77 15.82
N THR A 9 16.60 24.32 15.39
CA THR A 9 16.36 22.93 14.98
C THR A 9 15.66 22.94 13.64
N ALA A 10 16.36 22.45 12.61
CA ALA A 10 15.72 22.13 11.35
C ALA A 10 14.54 21.18 11.65
N PRO A 11 13.32 21.44 11.16
CA PRO A 11 12.23 20.50 11.36
C PRO A 11 12.64 19.18 10.70
N GLU A 12 12.79 18.12 11.50
CA GLU A 12 12.98 16.78 10.96
C GLU A 12 11.84 16.50 9.97
N PRO A 13 12.13 15.99 8.77
CA PRO A 13 11.09 15.66 7.82
C PRO A 13 10.20 14.58 8.45
N GLN A 14 9.00 14.97 8.89
CA GLN A 14 7.99 14.03 9.36
C GLN A 14 7.80 12.97 8.26
N LYS A 15 8.15 11.71 8.56
CA LYS A 15 7.77 10.56 7.73
C LYS A 15 6.26 10.56 7.63
N ARG A 16 5.75 11.10 6.52
CA ARG A 16 4.31 11.15 6.24
C ARG A 16 3.77 9.74 6.48
N PRO A 17 2.73 9.57 7.33
CA PRO A 17 2.12 8.26 7.50
C PRO A 17 1.71 7.79 6.11
N GLY A 18 2.31 6.69 5.67
CA GLY A 18 2.10 6.15 4.32
C GLY A 18 0.61 6.12 4.07
N ARG A 19 0.18 6.85 3.03
CA ARG A 19 -1.23 7.04 2.67
C ARG A 19 -1.95 5.70 2.81
N LYS A 20 -2.94 5.62 3.70
CA LYS A 20 -3.78 4.42 3.88
C LYS A 20 -4.27 4.04 2.50
N SER A 21 -3.70 2.98 1.93
CA SER A 21 -3.97 2.60 0.56
C SER A 21 -5.30 1.87 0.57
N LYS A 22 -6.15 2.07 -0.44
CA LYS A 22 -7.41 1.30 -0.57
C LYS A 22 -7.19 -0.23 -0.57
N LEU A 23 -5.95 -0.66 -0.79
CA LEU A 23 -5.49 -2.04 -0.75
C LEU A 23 -5.22 -2.56 0.68
N ASP A 24 -5.00 -1.70 1.68
CA ASP A 24 -4.61 -2.11 3.03
C ASP A 24 -5.54 -3.15 3.67
N PRO A 25 -6.88 -3.07 3.55
CA PRO A 25 -7.78 -4.09 4.08
C PRO A 25 -7.62 -5.46 3.40
N PHE A 26 -7.20 -5.47 2.13
CA PHE A 26 -7.12 -6.67 1.30
C PHE A 26 -5.70 -7.27 1.25
N LYS A 27 -4.68 -6.53 1.71
CA LYS A 27 -3.30 -7.02 1.79
C LYS A 27 -3.14 -8.38 2.49
N PRO A 28 -3.72 -8.62 3.69
CA PRO A 28 -3.55 -9.91 4.36
C PRO A 28 -4.14 -11.06 3.53
N TYR A 29 -5.35 -10.88 3.00
CA TYR A 29 -5.99 -11.88 2.14
C TYR A 29 -5.14 -12.20 0.90
N MET A 30 -4.62 -11.17 0.24
CA MET A 30 -3.76 -11.36 -0.94
C MET A 30 -2.45 -12.05 -0.57
N LEU A 31 -1.86 -11.75 0.59
CA LEU A 31 -0.62 -12.37 1.06
C LEU A 31 -0.81 -13.86 1.32
N ASP A 32 -1.88 -14.23 2.02
CA ASP A 32 -2.23 -15.62 2.32
C ASP A 32 -2.42 -16.41 1.03
N LYS A 33 -3.13 -15.84 0.05
CA LYS A 33 -3.31 -16.48 -1.26
C LYS A 33 -2.02 -16.62 -2.05
N ILE A 34 -1.14 -15.61 -2.05
CA ILE A 34 0.17 -15.70 -2.71
C ILE A 34 1.04 -16.80 -2.05
N ASN A 35 0.92 -16.97 -0.73
CA ASN A 35 1.63 -18.01 0.01
C ASN A 35 1.02 -19.42 -0.20
N GLU A 36 -0.30 -19.53 -0.29
CA GLU A 36 -1.01 -20.80 -0.57
C GLU A 36 -0.72 -21.36 -1.98
N GLY A 37 -0.31 -20.53 -2.94
CA GLY A 37 0.07 -21.00 -4.27
C GLY A 37 0.24 -19.89 -5.30
N SER A 38 0.55 -20.28 -6.54
CA SER A 38 0.74 -19.35 -7.67
C SER A 38 -0.58 -18.72 -8.14
N TYR A 39 -1.19 -17.88 -7.31
CA TYR A 39 -2.29 -17.02 -7.72
C TYR A 39 -1.75 -15.92 -8.64
N THR A 40 -2.38 -15.76 -9.80
CA THR A 40 -2.12 -14.65 -10.70
C THR A 40 -2.77 -13.38 -10.15
N ALA A 41 -2.10 -12.23 -10.30
CA ALA A 41 -2.65 -10.94 -9.91
C ALA A 41 -4.07 -10.65 -10.46
N ALA A 42 -4.39 -11.18 -11.64
CA ALA A 42 -5.72 -11.07 -12.23
C ALA A 42 -6.81 -11.83 -11.45
N ARG A 43 -6.47 -13.00 -10.87
CA ARG A 43 -7.40 -13.81 -10.07
C ARG A 43 -7.68 -13.15 -8.73
N LEU A 44 -6.62 -12.70 -8.05
CA LEU A 44 -6.73 -11.91 -6.82
C LEU A 44 -7.53 -10.63 -7.02
N TYR A 45 -7.31 -9.91 -8.13
CA TYR A 45 -8.06 -8.71 -8.45
C TYR A 45 -9.56 -8.98 -8.58
N ARG A 46 -9.94 -10.11 -9.17
CA ARG A 46 -11.35 -10.52 -9.29
C ARG A 46 -12.00 -10.77 -7.94
N GLU A 47 -11.35 -11.55 -7.08
CA GLU A 47 -11.84 -11.85 -5.72
C GLU A 47 -12.01 -10.58 -4.89
N ILE A 48 -10.98 -9.73 -4.83
CA ILE A 48 -11.08 -8.52 -4.02
C ILE A 48 -12.12 -7.54 -4.60
N LYS A 49 -12.32 -7.53 -5.92
CA LYS A 49 -13.35 -6.70 -6.57
C LYS A 49 -14.75 -7.16 -6.21
N GLU A 50 -14.98 -8.47 -6.12
CA GLU A 50 -16.22 -9.05 -5.61
C GLU A 50 -16.42 -8.74 -4.11
N MET A 51 -15.33 -8.68 -3.34
CA MET A 51 -15.34 -8.22 -1.93
C MET A 51 -15.53 -6.70 -1.76
N GLY A 52 -15.69 -5.93 -2.83
CA GLY A 52 -15.92 -4.48 -2.77
C GLY A 52 -14.67 -3.61 -2.94
N PHE A 53 -13.60 -4.12 -3.56
CA PHE A 53 -12.43 -3.32 -3.88
C PHE A 53 -12.70 -2.32 -5.01
N ASP A 54 -12.62 -1.04 -4.66
CA ASP A 54 -12.75 0.11 -5.58
C ASP A 54 -11.41 0.55 -6.22
N GLY A 55 -10.33 -0.21 -6.03
CA GLY A 55 -9.04 0.11 -6.62
C GLY A 55 -8.82 -0.47 -8.02
N GLY A 56 -7.75 -0.01 -8.67
CA GLY A 56 -7.32 -0.52 -9.97
C GLY A 56 -6.51 -1.81 -9.88
N ILE A 57 -6.57 -2.63 -10.94
CA ILE A 57 -5.76 -3.86 -11.09
C ILE A 57 -4.26 -3.59 -11.03
N THR A 58 -3.81 -2.39 -11.42
CA THR A 58 -2.39 -2.00 -11.37
C THR A 58 -1.84 -2.03 -9.94
N ILE A 59 -2.64 -1.60 -8.95
CA ILE A 59 -2.26 -1.61 -7.54
C ILE A 59 -2.05 -3.05 -7.05
N VAL A 60 -2.94 -3.96 -7.47
CA VAL A 60 -2.84 -5.39 -7.18
C VAL A 60 -1.61 -6.01 -7.83
N LYS A 61 -1.36 -5.71 -9.11
CA LYS A 61 -0.18 -6.19 -9.83
C LYS A 61 1.12 -5.74 -9.17
N ASP A 62 1.22 -4.46 -8.81
CA ASP A 62 2.40 -3.92 -8.12
C ASP A 62 2.61 -4.56 -6.76
N PHE A 63 1.54 -4.81 -6.01
CA PHE A 63 1.61 -5.51 -4.74
C PHE A 63 2.13 -6.94 -4.90
N VAL A 64 1.52 -7.72 -5.81
CA VAL A 64 1.94 -9.10 -6.10
C VAL A 64 3.40 -9.15 -6.56
N ARG A 65 3.83 -8.20 -7.41
CA ARG A 65 5.23 -8.09 -7.86
C ARG A 65 6.18 -7.82 -6.70
N LYS A 66 5.83 -6.88 -5.81
CA LYS A 66 6.64 -6.59 -4.60
C LYS A 66 6.74 -7.78 -3.66
N VAL A 67 5.66 -8.55 -3.48
CA VAL A 67 5.65 -9.73 -2.60
C VAL A 67 6.48 -10.87 -3.20
N LYS A 68 6.41 -11.12 -4.52
CA LYS A 68 7.20 -12.17 -5.17
C LYS A 68 8.70 -11.89 -5.30
N THR A 69 9.10 -10.61 -5.34
CA THR A 69 10.52 -10.22 -5.45
C THR A 69 11.24 -10.24 -4.09
N LYS A 70 10.50 -10.34 -2.98
CA LYS A 70 11.07 -10.37 -1.63
C LYS A 70 11.24 -11.81 -1.17
#